data_AF-A0A6N8HN16-F1
#
_entry.id   AF-A0A6N8HN16-F1
#
_cell.length_a   1.000
_cell.length_b   1.000
_cell.length_c   1.000
_cell.angle_alpha   90.00
_cell.angle_beta   90.00
_cell.angle_gamma   90.00
#
_symmetry.space_group_name_H-M   'P 1'
#
loop_
_entity.id
_entity.type
_entity.pdbx_description
1 polymer ?
#
loop_
_entity_poly.entity_id
_entity_poly.type
_entity_poly.pdbx_seq_one_letter_code
_entity_poly.pdbx_strand_id
1 'polypeptide(L)'
;MKKFFMSLLFFTLFISGCNEGNENNVKFNGESENWEGSYSANISGSSENGEYIFRYKNAREETIIKNLKIVINDGEITLNESEYKGGVLIYLHLVRGA
;
A
#
# COMPACT_ATOMS: atom_id res chain seq x y z
N MET A 1 22.12 13.33 -47.78
CA MET A 1 22.46 12.41 -46.67
C MET A 1 22.81 13.12 -45.36
N LYS A 2 23.66 14.17 -45.32
CA LYS A 2 24.00 14.89 -44.06
C LYS A 2 22.80 15.44 -43.26
N LYS A 3 21.73 15.90 -43.94
CA LYS A 3 20.51 16.41 -43.28
C LYS A 3 19.69 15.33 -42.56
N PHE A 4 19.77 14.07 -43.03
CA PHE A 4 19.09 12.94 -42.42
C PHE A 4 19.81 12.48 -41.15
N PHE A 5 21.14 12.46 -41.18
CA PHE A 5 21.97 12.19 -40.00
C PHE A 5 21.78 13.23 -38.89
N MET A 6 21.58 14.50 -39.24
CA MET A 6 21.34 15.58 -38.26
C MET A 6 19.93 15.50 -37.62
N SER A 7 18.94 15.02 -38.36
CA SER A 7 17.59 14.75 -37.82
C SER A 7 17.55 13.50 -36.94
N LEU A 8 18.34 12.47 -37.29
CA LEU A 8 18.44 11.23 -36.51
C LEU A 8 19.11 11.46 -35.14
N LEU A 9 20.08 12.39 -35.08
CA LEU A 9 20.76 12.79 -33.84
C LEU A 9 19.85 13.50 -32.83
N PHE A 10 18.83 14.23 -33.31
CA PHE A 10 17.84 14.88 -32.45
C PHE A 10 16.81 13.88 -31.89
N PHE A 11 16.53 12.79 -32.61
CA PHE A 11 15.53 11.80 -32.20
C PHE A 11 16.03 10.89 -31.06
N THR A 12 17.34 10.67 -30.97
CA THR A 12 17.96 9.82 -29.93
C THR A 12 17.99 10.48 -28.55
N LEU A 13 17.80 11.80 -28.46
CA LEU A 13 17.78 12.53 -27.18
C LEU A 13 16.43 12.47 -26.45
N PHE A 14 15.38 11.97 -27.10
CA PHE A 14 14.04 11.84 -26.50
C PHE A 14 13.77 10.46 -25.89
N ILE A 15 14.73 9.52 -25.95
CA ILE A 15 14.54 8.13 -25.47
C ILE A 15 15.16 7.89 -24.08
N SER A 16 15.46 8.94 -23.32
CA SER A 16 15.70 8.79 -21.88
C SER A 16 14.37 8.59 -21.16
N GLY A 17 13.75 7.43 -21.39
CA GLY A 17 12.64 6.94 -20.58
C GLY A 17 13.12 6.74 -19.16
N CYS A 18 12.41 7.30 -18.19
CA CYS A 18 12.54 6.96 -16.78
C CYS A 18 12.48 5.44 -16.65
N ASN A 19 13.63 4.82 -16.38
CA ASN A 19 13.67 3.44 -15.92
C ASN A 19 13.35 3.53 -14.42
N GLU A 20 12.06 3.70 -14.11
CA GLU A 20 11.54 3.57 -12.75
C GLU A 20 11.68 2.07 -12.42
N GLY A 21 12.82 1.72 -11.85
CA GLY A 21 13.14 0.34 -11.52
C GLY A 21 12.10 -0.20 -10.56
N ASN A 22 11.19 -1.04 -11.08
CA ASN A 22 10.50 -2.21 -10.52
C ASN A 22 10.22 -2.29 -8.99
N GLU A 23 10.12 -1.16 -8.29
CA GLU A 23 9.69 -1.05 -6.90
C GLU A 23 8.57 -0.03 -6.84
N ASN A 24 7.35 -0.52 -7.05
CA ASN A 24 6.16 0.30 -6.97
C ASN A 24 5.74 0.36 -5.50
N ASN A 25 6.21 1.40 -4.81
CA ASN A 25 5.72 1.70 -3.48
C ASN A 25 4.34 2.35 -3.59
N VAL A 26 3.31 1.68 -3.08
CA VAL A 26 1.95 2.20 -3.03
C VAL A 26 1.61 2.60 -1.61
N LYS A 27 0.83 3.68 -1.46
CA LYS A 27 0.29 4.11 -0.18
C LYS A 27 -1.14 4.61 -0.35
N PHE A 28 -2.04 4.05 0.44
CA PHE A 28 -3.42 4.48 0.55
C PHE A 28 -3.71 4.91 1.98
N ASN A 29 -4.50 5.96 2.14
CA ASN A 29 -5.01 6.39 3.43
C ASN A 29 -6.51 6.61 3.32
N GLY A 30 -7.23 6.27 4.38
CA GLY A 30 -8.67 6.48 4.49
C GLY A 30 -9.01 6.94 5.89
N GLU A 31 -10.05 7.76 6.00
CA GLU A 31 -10.50 8.32 7.27
C GLU A 31 -12.02 8.28 7.33
N SER A 32 -12.54 7.98 8.52
CA SER A 32 -13.95 8.05 8.86
C SER A 32 -14.11 8.90 10.12
N GLU A 33 -15.34 9.03 10.62
CA GLU A 33 -15.60 9.78 11.85
C GLU A 33 -14.71 9.33 13.02
N ASN A 34 -14.57 8.01 13.22
CA ASN A 34 -13.92 7.44 14.40
C ASN A 34 -12.64 6.65 14.11
N TRP A 35 -12.39 6.33 12.85
CA TRP A 35 -11.26 5.49 12.42
C TRP A 35 -10.39 6.16 11.38
N GLU A 36 -9.10 5.87 11.44
CA GLU A 36 -8.13 6.09 10.39
C GLU A 36 -7.58 4.75 9.93
N GLY A 37 -7.37 4.61 8.63
CA GLY A 37 -6.76 3.45 8.01
C GLY A 37 -5.64 3.87 7.08
N SER A 38 -4.56 3.11 7.06
CA SER A 38 -3.54 3.23 6.02
C SER A 38 -3.10 1.87 5.54
N TYR A 39 -2.79 1.79 4.26
CA TYR A 39 -2.08 0.66 3.68
C TYR A 39 -0.84 1.16 2.94
N SER A 40 0.27 0.47 3.13
CA SER A 40 1.49 0.70 2.36
C SER A 40 2.06 -0.63 1.90
N ALA A 41 2.50 -0.71 0.65
CA ALA A 41 3.17 -1.89 0.16
C ALA A 41 4.33 -1.58 -0.77
N ASN A 42 5.34 -2.43 -0.71
CA ASN A 42 6.36 -2.53 -1.75
C ASN A 42 5.99 -3.68 -2.68
N ILE A 43 5.73 -3.35 -3.95
CA ILE A 43 5.39 -4.30 -5.00
C ILE A 43 6.61 -4.49 -5.90
N SER A 44 7.11 -5.72 -5.96
CA SER A 44 8.23 -6.12 -6.82
C SER A 44 7.83 -7.33 -7.67
N GLY A 45 7.57 -7.10 -8.96
CA GLY A 45 7.08 -8.13 -9.88
C GLY A 45 5.72 -8.70 -9.42
N SER A 46 5.67 -10.00 -9.15
CA SER A 46 4.50 -10.70 -8.60
C SER A 46 4.51 -10.82 -7.07
N SER A 47 5.48 -10.21 -6.39
CA SER A 47 5.55 -10.17 -4.94
C SER A 47 5.05 -8.84 -4.37
N GLU A 48 4.41 -8.92 -3.21
CA GLU A 48 3.91 -7.77 -2.47
C GLU A 48 4.23 -7.93 -0.99
N ASN A 49 4.86 -6.92 -0.40
CA ASN A 49 5.03 -6.81 1.04
C ASN A 49 4.24 -5.59 1.53
N GLY A 50 3.06 -5.84 2.10
CA GLY A 50 2.11 -4.83 2.54
C GLY A 50 1.95 -4.76 4.06
N GLU A 51 1.56 -3.58 4.54
CA GLU A 51 1.19 -3.31 5.92
C GLU A 51 -0.12 -2.52 5.93
N TYR A 52 -1.10 -3.01 6.69
CA TYR A 52 -2.34 -2.33 7.02
C TYR A 52 -2.26 -1.82 8.45
N ILE A 53 -2.63 -0.56 8.68
CA ILE A 53 -2.76 0.03 10.01
C ILE A 53 -4.18 0.58 10.16
N PHE A 54 -4.86 0.22 11.25
CA PHE A 54 -6.17 0.76 11.62
C PHE A 54 -6.06 1.41 12.99
N ARG A 55 -6.42 2.70 13.09
CA ARG A 55 -6.38 3.47 14.33
C ARG A 55 -7.76 3.99 14.70
N TYR A 56 -8.20 3.69 15.91
CA TYR A 56 -9.35 4.34 16.54
C TYR A 56 -8.90 5.68 17.13
N LYS A 57 -9.43 6.79 16.61
CA LYS A 57 -8.89 8.14 16.82
C LYS A 57 -8.80 8.57 18.28
N ASN A 58 -9.77 8.17 19.09
CA ASN A 58 -9.91 8.58 20.49
C ASN A 58 -9.53 7.48 21.49
N ALA A 59 -8.70 6.52 21.07
CA ALA A 59 -8.26 5.45 21.94
C ALA A 59 -7.36 5.94 23.08
N ARG A 60 -7.51 5.29 24.21
CA ARG A 60 -6.70 5.39 25.43
C ARG A 60 -6.16 4.00 25.79
N GLU A 61 -5.25 3.92 26.75
CA GLU A 61 -4.63 2.64 27.17
C GLU A 61 -5.67 1.60 27.64
N GLU A 62 -6.78 2.07 28.22
CA GLU A 62 -7.90 1.28 28.71
C GLU A 62 -9.01 1.05 27.68
N THR A 63 -8.85 1.52 26.44
CA THR A 63 -9.86 1.34 25.40
C THR A 63 -10.05 -0.12 25.06
N ILE A 64 -11.31 -0.57 25.10
CA ILE A 64 -11.74 -1.89 24.68
C ILE A 64 -12.74 -1.71 23.54
N ILE A 65 -12.40 -2.25 22.37
CA ILE A 65 -13.25 -2.26 21.19
C ILE A 65 -13.97 -3.61 21.16
N LYS A 66 -15.30 -3.58 21.29
CA LYS A 66 -16.12 -4.79 21.28
C LYS A 66 -16.56 -5.16 19.87
N ASN A 67 -16.62 -6.46 19.58
CA ASN A 67 -17.06 -7.02 18.31
C ASN A 67 -16.30 -6.41 17.11
N LEU A 68 -14.98 -6.27 17.24
CA LEU A 68 -14.13 -5.75 16.19
C LEU A 68 -14.10 -6.74 15.03
N LYS A 69 -14.45 -6.26 13.84
CA LYS A 69 -14.33 -7.00 12.58
C LYS A 69 -13.55 -6.18 11.57
N ILE A 70 -12.48 -6.76 11.05
CA ILE A 70 -11.69 -6.20 9.95
C ILE A 70 -11.79 -7.16 8.77
N VAL A 71 -12.13 -6.62 7.61
CA VAL A 71 -12.27 -7.36 6.35
C VAL A 71 -11.36 -6.67 5.33
N ILE A 72 -10.42 -7.41 4.78
CA ILE A 72 -9.46 -6.96 3.77
C ILE A 72 -9.58 -7.87 2.55
N ASN A 73 -9.34 -7.32 1.35
CA ASN A 73 -9.42 -8.03 0.06
C ASN A 73 -10.73 -8.81 -0.10
N ASP A 74 -11.86 -8.12 0.08
CA ASP A 74 -13.21 -8.69 -0.06
C ASP A 74 -13.46 -9.96 0.77
N GLY A 75 -12.75 -10.12 1.90
CA GLY A 75 -12.96 -11.23 2.84
C GLY A 75 -11.87 -12.30 2.83
N GLU A 76 -10.87 -12.19 1.95
CA GLU A 76 -9.70 -13.07 1.98
C GLU A 76 -9.02 -13.05 3.35
N ILE A 77 -8.93 -11.85 3.95
CA ILE A 77 -8.43 -11.67 5.32
C ILE A 77 -9.59 -11.15 6.16
N THR A 78 -9.95 -11.93 7.16
CA THR A 78 -10.95 -11.53 8.16
C THR A 78 -10.38 -11.71 9.56
N LEU A 79 -10.34 -10.61 10.33
CA LEU A 79 -10.06 -10.62 11.76
C LEU A 79 -11.38 -10.37 12.50
N ASN A 80 -11.70 -11.24 13.45
CA ASN A 80 -12.88 -11.11 14.31
C ASN A 80 -12.44 -11.22 15.76
N GLU A 81 -12.62 -10.15 16.52
CA GLU A 81 -12.28 -10.09 17.95
C GLU A 81 -13.52 -9.70 18.75
N SER A 82 -13.87 -10.52 19.74
CA SER A 82 -15.00 -10.21 20.64
C SER A 82 -14.69 -8.99 21.50
N GLU A 83 -13.45 -8.87 21.98
CA GLU A 83 -12.93 -7.70 22.68
C GLU A 83 -11.46 -7.48 22.30
N TYR A 84 -11.14 -6.32 21.73
CA TYR A 84 -9.78 -5.92 21.39
C TYR A 84 -9.34 -4.79 22.34
N LYS A 85 -8.18 -4.97 23.00
CA LYS A 85 -7.62 -3.95 23.90
C LYS A 85 -6.63 -3.07 23.14
N GLY A 86 -6.86 -1.76 23.19
CA GLY A 86 -6.05 -0.75 22.53
C GLY A 86 -6.77 -0.09 21.35
N GLY A 87 -6.07 0.81 20.68
CA GLY A 87 -6.62 1.63 19.61
C GLY A 87 -5.95 1.48 18.25
N VAL A 88 -4.89 0.69 18.14
CA VAL A 88 -4.08 0.59 16.92
C VAL A 88 -3.90 -0.88 16.58
N LEU A 89 -4.42 -1.30 15.43
CA LEU A 89 -4.16 -2.61 14.86
C LEU A 89 -3.19 -2.48 13.69
N ILE A 90 -2.23 -3.40 13.62
CA ILE A 90 -1.27 -3.51 12.52
C ILE A 90 -1.38 -4.94 11.98
N TYR A 91 -1.54 -5.07 10.66
CA TYR A 91 -1.59 -6.35 9.96
C TYR A 91 -0.58 -6.35 8.81
N LEU A 92 0.33 -7.32 8.81
CA LEU A 92 1.34 -7.49 7.77
C LEU A 92 0.84 -8.52 6.74
N HIS A 93 0.88 -8.15 5.46
CA HIS A 93 0.50 -8.99 4.34
C HIS A 93 1.73 -9.27 3.46
N LEU A 94 1.98 -10.55 3.17
CA LEU A 94 3.11 -10.97 2.33
C LEU A 94 2.59 -11.88 1.23
N VAL A 95 2.61 -11.41 0.00
CA VAL A 95 2.38 -12.21 -1.21
C VAL A 95 3.73 -12.53 -1.82
N ARG A 96 4.04 -13.82 -1.96
CA ARG A 96 5.24 -14.27 -2.67
C ARG A 96 4.87 -14.63 -4.10
N GLY A 97 5.61 -14.07 -5.05
CA GLY A 97 5.53 -14.46 -6.46
C GLY A 97 5.92 -15.91 -6.65
N ALA A 98 5.23 -16.59 -7.57
CA ALA A 98 5.53 -17.96 -8.01
C ALA A 98 6.69 -18.02 -9.00
#